data_AF-A0A7Y3JXU1-F1
#
_entry.id   AF-A0A7Y3JXU1-F1
#
_cell.length_a   1.000
_cell.length_b   1.000
_cell.length_c   1.000
_cell.angle_alpha   90.00
_cell.angle_beta   90.00
_cell.angle_gamma   90.00
#
_symmetry.space_group_name_H-M   'P 1'
#
loop_
_entity.id
_entity.type
_entity.pdbx_description
1 polymer ?
#
loop_
_entity_poly.entity_id
_entity_poly.type
_entity_poly.pdbx_seq_one_letter_code
_entity_poly.pdbx_strand_id
1 'polypeptide(L)'
;MINLLLGPPGGGKSFEAVVFHVLPALRKGRKVITNLPLNMEELRKLDVKYPALVDLRVSNREEEIQKNSWNAFHRVWDKLSIKQSFVPFASLADYGDSWRHPKTGAGPLYVIDECHKPLPAKGTQKAVEEWFAEHRHEFADVLLITQSSGKLCKAITDSCQVVYRVKKATALGSNNAYIRKVQDGLRGEVVNEAIRRYKPEFFKFYKSHTRSDGEGSELAANDIVPFWKRWPVVGAGICFLLVVGLLLSGKTANPMKAGIRDVSLITSASAQSLSSLPVSGVPSVSGVVPVSAPGSSVPAVRIKQAHPFEGMTIHVTGFIENDKHFLYSFSADQNGQTSFSLSQKNLILSGYTVEKLSPCSALIGYKDIHFYAVCDTPQTGIARTMVGNGGA
;
A
#
# COMPACT_ATOMS: atom_id res chain seq x y z
N MET A 1 -20.75 0.53 -6.02
CA MET A 1 -19.43 0.11 -5.52
C MET A 1 -18.40 1.03 -6.14
N ILE A 2 -17.46 1.53 -5.34
CA ILE A 2 -16.35 2.34 -5.84
C ILE A 2 -15.09 1.47 -5.79
N ASN A 3 -14.45 1.32 -6.95
CA ASN A 3 -13.23 0.56 -7.12
C ASN A 3 -12.13 1.47 -7.64
N LEU A 4 -10.89 1.22 -7.24
CA LEU A 4 -9.73 2.00 -7.65
C LEU A 4 -8.69 1.10 -8.34
N LEU A 5 -8.29 1.45 -9.55
CA LEU A 5 -7.25 0.80 -10.33
C LEU A 5 -5.98 1.64 -10.31
N LEU A 6 -4.96 1.14 -9.62
CA LEU A 6 -3.67 1.79 -9.39
C LEU A 6 -2.53 1.07 -10.11
N GLY A 7 -1.58 1.82 -10.64
CA GLY A 7 -0.36 1.24 -11.19
C GLY A 7 0.48 2.25 -11.97
N PRO A 8 1.79 1.97 -12.15
CA PRO A 8 2.66 2.83 -12.96
C PRO A 8 2.17 2.91 -14.42
N PRO A 9 2.62 3.91 -15.19
CA PRO A 9 2.57 3.88 -16.66
C PRO A 9 3.09 2.54 -17.21
N GLY A 10 2.51 2.05 -18.31
CA GLY A 10 2.85 0.73 -18.86
C GLY A 10 2.42 -0.49 -18.01
N GLY A 11 1.82 -0.27 -16.83
CA GLY A 11 1.41 -1.34 -15.90
C GLY A 11 0.14 -2.12 -16.28
N GLY A 12 -0.50 -1.80 -17.42
CA GLY A 12 -1.69 -2.51 -17.89
C GLY A 12 -3.03 -2.00 -17.37
N LYS A 13 -3.10 -0.77 -16.82
CA LYS A 13 -4.34 -0.19 -16.27
C LYS A 13 -5.48 -0.14 -17.30
N SER A 14 -5.25 0.50 -18.45
CA SER A 14 -6.27 0.61 -19.49
C SER A 14 -6.70 -0.76 -20.03
N PHE A 15 -5.75 -1.69 -20.17
CA PHE A 15 -6.05 -3.08 -20.54
C PHE A 15 -6.98 -3.75 -19.53
N GLU A 16 -6.62 -3.69 -18.24
CA GLU A 16 -7.41 -4.28 -17.15
C GLU A 16 -8.80 -3.66 -17.09
N ALA A 17 -8.91 -2.33 -17.17
CA ALA A 17 -10.16 -1.60 -17.18
C ALA A 17 -11.06 -2.02 -18.36
N VAL A 18 -10.53 -2.07 -19.58
CA VAL A 18 -11.32 -2.43 -20.75
C VAL A 18 -11.76 -3.89 -20.70
N VAL A 19 -10.82 -4.81 -20.49
CA VAL A 19 -11.06 -6.24 -20.62
C VAL A 19 -11.92 -6.81 -19.48
N PHE A 20 -11.72 -6.33 -18.26
CA PHE A 20 -12.35 -6.91 -17.07
C PHE A 20 -13.44 -6.05 -16.45
N HIS A 21 -13.62 -4.81 -16.89
CA HIS A 21 -14.69 -3.93 -16.38
C HIS A 21 -15.61 -3.42 -17.50
N VAL A 22 -15.08 -2.74 -18.52
CA VAL A 22 -15.88 -2.15 -19.61
C VAL A 22 -16.56 -3.23 -20.45
N LEU A 23 -15.81 -4.15 -21.06
CA LEU A 23 -16.38 -5.17 -21.93
C LEU A 23 -17.37 -6.08 -21.20
N PRO A 24 -17.12 -6.53 -19.95
CA PRO A 24 -18.11 -7.28 -19.18
C PRO A 24 -19.36 -6.47 -18.85
N ALA A 25 -19.26 -5.16 -18.61
CA ALA A 25 -20.42 -4.30 -18.40
C ALA A 25 -21.27 -4.19 -19.68
N LEU A 26 -20.61 -3.95 -20.82
CA LEU A 26 -21.29 -3.88 -22.12
C LEU A 26 -21.96 -5.20 -22.51
N ARG A 27 -21.29 -6.34 -22.30
CA ARG A 27 -21.88 -7.68 -22.52
C ARG A 27 -23.12 -7.92 -21.66
N LYS A 28 -23.18 -7.34 -20.46
CA LYS A 28 -24.34 -7.37 -19.58
C LYS A 28 -25.42 -6.35 -19.97
N GLY A 29 -25.24 -5.59 -21.03
CA GLY A 29 -26.17 -4.52 -21.45
C GLY A 29 -26.10 -3.28 -20.55
N ARG A 30 -25.06 -3.13 -19.74
CA ARG A 30 -24.91 -2.01 -18.82
C ARG A 30 -24.30 -0.79 -19.50
N LYS A 31 -24.91 0.39 -19.32
CA LYS A 31 -24.36 1.67 -19.77
C LYS A 31 -23.02 1.94 -19.09
N VAL A 32 -22.03 2.37 -19.88
CA VAL A 32 -20.70 2.76 -19.42
C VAL A 32 -20.49 4.24 -19.72
N ILE A 33 -20.18 5.03 -18.70
CA ILE A 33 -19.90 6.47 -18.83
C ILE A 33 -18.41 6.66 -18.56
N THR A 34 -17.64 7.18 -19.53
CA THR A 34 -16.17 7.14 -19.42
C THR A 34 -15.47 8.25 -20.19
N ASN A 35 -14.27 8.63 -19.77
CA ASN A 35 -13.30 9.42 -20.55
C ASN A 35 -12.12 8.55 -21.05
N LEU A 36 -12.16 7.24 -20.83
CA LEU A 36 -11.17 6.30 -21.38
C LEU A 36 -11.35 6.26 -22.91
N PRO A 37 -10.29 6.45 -23.71
CA PRO A 37 -10.40 6.56 -25.17
C PRO A 37 -10.69 5.20 -25.82
N LEU A 38 -11.98 4.85 -25.88
CA LEU A 38 -12.48 3.62 -26.49
C LEU A 38 -12.57 3.75 -28.02
N ASN A 39 -12.29 2.65 -28.72
CA ASN A 39 -12.48 2.55 -30.16
C ASN A 39 -13.91 2.08 -30.47
N MET A 40 -14.79 3.05 -30.73
CA MET A 40 -16.22 2.83 -30.96
C MET A 40 -16.49 1.93 -32.17
N GLU A 41 -15.63 1.99 -33.19
CA GLU A 41 -15.75 1.19 -34.41
C GLU A 41 -15.48 -0.29 -34.13
N GLU A 42 -14.41 -0.59 -33.38
CA GLU A 42 -14.11 -1.95 -32.96
C GLU A 42 -15.14 -2.50 -31.97
N LEU A 43 -15.71 -1.65 -31.11
CA LEU A 43 -16.83 -2.05 -30.24
C LEU A 43 -18.08 -2.38 -31.07
N ARG A 44 -18.41 -1.59 -32.09
CA ARG A 44 -19.53 -1.85 -33.01
C ARG A 44 -19.39 -3.19 -33.73
N LYS A 45 -18.16 -3.57 -34.11
CA LYS A 45 -17.87 -4.88 -34.73
C LYS A 45 -18.14 -6.06 -33.78
N LEU A 46 -18.04 -5.88 -32.47
CA LEU A 46 -18.40 -6.92 -31.49
C LEU A 46 -19.91 -7.03 -31.31
N ASP A 47 -20.59 -5.90 -31.13
CA ASP A 47 -22.04 -5.80 -31.05
C ASP A 47 -22.48 -4.39 -31.46
N VAL A 48 -23.45 -4.32 -32.37
CA VAL A 48 -24.01 -3.06 -32.89
C VAL A 48 -24.60 -2.20 -31.78
N LYS A 49 -25.00 -2.78 -30.65
CA LYS A 49 -25.58 -2.09 -29.50
C LYS A 49 -24.55 -1.40 -28.61
N TYR A 50 -23.29 -1.84 -28.61
CA TYR A 50 -22.29 -1.34 -27.67
C TYR A 50 -22.04 0.17 -27.78
N PRO A 51 -21.93 0.77 -28.98
CA PRO A 51 -21.77 2.22 -29.09
C PRO A 51 -22.89 3.02 -28.41
N ALA A 52 -24.14 2.53 -28.45
CA ALA A 52 -25.29 3.19 -27.82
C ALA A 52 -25.28 3.08 -26.29
N LEU A 53 -24.53 2.12 -25.72
CA LEU A 53 -24.37 1.94 -24.28
C LEU A 53 -23.17 2.71 -23.71
N VAL A 54 -22.37 3.37 -24.55
CA VAL A 54 -21.19 4.11 -24.10
C VAL A 54 -21.43 5.61 -24.21
N ASP A 55 -21.35 6.32 -23.09
CA ASP A 55 -21.25 7.77 -23.04
C ASP A 55 -19.77 8.15 -22.88
N LEU A 56 -19.12 8.49 -24.00
CA LEU A 56 -17.70 8.87 -24.04
C LEU A 56 -17.56 10.38 -23.88
N ARG A 57 -16.95 10.81 -22.78
CA ARG A 57 -16.77 12.22 -22.43
C ARG A 57 -15.34 12.66 -22.63
N VAL A 58 -15.16 13.63 -23.52
CA VAL A 58 -13.85 14.15 -23.92
C VAL A 58 -13.80 15.65 -23.64
N SER A 59 -12.63 16.13 -23.20
CA SER A 59 -12.34 17.55 -22.98
C SER A 59 -12.23 18.29 -24.33
N ASN A 60 -13.33 18.41 -25.07
CA ASN A 60 -13.35 19.07 -26.38
C ASN A 60 -13.93 20.50 -26.34
N ARG A 61 -14.28 21.02 -25.16
CA ARG A 61 -14.74 22.40 -25.00
C ARG A 61 -13.64 23.23 -24.34
N GLU A 62 -12.89 23.95 -25.17
CA GLU A 62 -12.12 25.12 -24.73
C GLU A 62 -13.07 26.31 -24.79
N GLU A 63 -13.47 26.85 -23.64
CA GLU A 63 -14.11 28.16 -23.58
C GLU A 63 -13.07 29.20 -23.20
N GLU A 64 -12.97 30.27 -23.99
CA GLU A 64 -12.10 31.40 -23.72
C GLU A 64 -12.82 32.35 -22.77
N ILE A 65 -12.41 32.34 -21.50
CA ILE A 65 -12.96 33.26 -20.50
C ILE A 65 -12.04 34.47 -20.42
N GLN A 66 -12.58 35.64 -20.74
CA GLN A 66 -11.90 36.91 -20.49
C GLN A 66 -12.07 37.29 -19.03
N LYS A 67 -10.98 37.33 -18.26
CA LYS A 67 -10.97 37.91 -16.91
C LYS A 67 -10.11 39.16 -16.89
N ASN A 68 -10.60 40.20 -16.22
CA ASN A 68 -9.76 41.34 -15.89
C ASN A 68 -8.76 40.89 -14.83
N SER A 69 -7.47 40.98 -15.14
CA SER A 69 -6.36 40.65 -14.26
C SER A 69 -5.53 41.90 -14.00
N TRP A 70 -5.14 42.14 -12.75
CA TRP A 70 -4.26 43.25 -12.41
C TRP A 70 -2.86 42.98 -12.95
N ASN A 71 -2.37 43.83 -13.84
CA ASN A 71 -0.99 43.77 -14.33
C ASN A 71 -0.10 44.63 -13.43
N ALA A 72 0.73 43.97 -12.61
CA ALA A 72 1.59 44.63 -11.63
C ALA A 72 2.68 45.52 -12.28
N PHE A 73 3.10 45.22 -13.52
CA PHE A 73 4.17 45.95 -14.20
C PHE A 73 3.67 47.26 -14.81
N HIS A 74 2.51 47.24 -15.47
CA HIS A 74 1.91 48.42 -16.08
C HIS A 74 0.93 49.17 -15.17
N ARG A 75 0.61 48.63 -13.98
CA ARG A 75 -0.38 49.19 -13.03
C ARG A 75 -1.76 49.44 -13.68
N VAL A 76 -2.15 48.57 -14.59
CA VAL A 76 -3.39 48.64 -15.38
C VAL A 76 -4.13 47.29 -15.29
N TRP A 77 -5.45 47.33 -15.46
CA TRP A 77 -6.27 46.13 -15.63
C TRP A 77 -6.18 45.63 -17.08
N ASP A 78 -5.57 44.47 -17.27
CA ASP A 78 -5.50 43.80 -18.58
C ASP A 78 -6.56 42.70 -18.68
N LYS A 79 -7.03 42.46 -19.91
CA LYS A 79 -7.88 41.31 -20.21
C LYS A 79 -7.00 40.09 -20.42
N LEU A 80 -7.00 39.17 -19.45
CA LEU A 80 -6.35 37.88 -19.59
C LEU A 80 -7.35 36.88 -20.19
N SER A 81 -7.07 36.42 -21.40
CA SER A 81 -7.76 35.27 -22.00
C SER A 81 -7.26 33.99 -21.33
N ILE A 82 -8.07 33.42 -20.44
CA ILE A 82 -7.80 32.12 -19.84
C ILE A 82 -8.58 31.08 -20.65
N LYS A 83 -7.86 30.19 -21.33
CA LYS A 83 -8.46 28.99 -21.92
C LYS A 83 -8.87 28.05 -20.79
N GLN A 84 -10.14 28.03 -20.42
CA GLN A 84 -10.64 27.07 -19.44
C GLN A 84 -11.07 25.82 -20.20
N SER A 85 -10.27 24.75 -20.06
CA SER A 85 -10.64 23.43 -20.58
C SER A 85 -11.68 22.81 -19.66
N PHE A 86 -12.82 22.39 -20.22
CA PHE A 86 -13.77 21.57 -19.48
C PHE A 86 -13.12 20.20 -19.20
N VAL A 87 -12.87 19.89 -17.92
CA VAL A 87 -12.36 18.59 -17.49
C VAL A 87 -13.57 17.69 -17.23
N PRO A 88 -13.77 16.60 -18.02
CA PRO A 88 -14.88 15.68 -17.79
C PRO A 88 -14.83 15.11 -16.37
N PHE A 89 -16.00 14.95 -15.75
CA PHE A 89 -16.17 14.46 -14.37
C PHE A 89 -15.74 15.43 -13.26
N ALA A 90 -15.45 16.70 -13.58
CA ALA A 90 -15.08 17.69 -12.57
C ALA A 90 -16.29 18.33 -11.87
N SER A 91 -17.51 18.13 -12.38
CA SER A 91 -18.73 18.79 -11.91
C SER A 91 -19.85 17.81 -11.59
N LEU A 92 -20.82 18.19 -10.75
CA LEU A 92 -21.97 17.32 -10.44
C LEU A 92 -22.80 16.96 -11.69
N ALA A 93 -22.84 17.83 -12.70
CA ALA A 93 -23.57 17.60 -13.95
C ALA A 93 -23.04 16.39 -14.75
N ASP A 94 -21.82 15.94 -14.43
CA ASP A 94 -21.26 14.72 -14.98
C ASP A 94 -21.86 13.43 -14.35
N TYR A 95 -22.60 13.54 -13.27
CA TYR A 95 -23.11 12.41 -12.50
C TYR A 95 -24.64 12.42 -12.50
N GLY A 96 -25.28 11.49 -11.80
CA GLY A 96 -26.75 11.51 -11.68
C GLY A 96 -27.52 10.97 -12.89
N ASP A 97 -26.93 10.09 -13.71
CA ASP A 97 -27.59 9.60 -14.92
C ASP A 97 -28.81 8.72 -14.57
N SER A 98 -29.95 9.03 -15.21
CA SER A 98 -31.23 8.35 -14.96
C SER A 98 -31.33 6.97 -15.60
N TRP A 99 -30.34 6.55 -16.40
CA TRP A 99 -30.35 5.25 -17.06
C TRP A 99 -30.38 4.11 -16.04
N ARG A 100 -31.23 3.11 -16.29
CA ARG A 100 -31.34 1.88 -15.49
C ARG A 100 -31.36 0.67 -16.41
N HIS A 101 -30.71 -0.40 -15.97
CA HIS A 101 -30.66 -1.64 -16.72
C HIS A 101 -32.06 -2.29 -16.76
N PRO A 102 -32.59 -2.63 -17.95
CA PRO A 102 -33.98 -3.11 -18.10
C PRO A 102 -34.36 -4.35 -17.28
N LYS A 103 -33.40 -5.24 -16.99
CA LYS A 103 -33.67 -6.48 -16.26
C LYS A 103 -33.30 -6.44 -14.78
N THR A 104 -32.35 -5.60 -14.40
CA THR A 104 -31.74 -5.65 -13.06
C THR A 104 -31.93 -4.37 -12.26
N GLY A 105 -32.39 -3.28 -12.89
CA GLY A 105 -32.49 -1.97 -12.25
C GLY A 105 -31.13 -1.34 -11.92
N ALA A 106 -30.00 -1.97 -12.29
CA ALA A 106 -28.67 -1.43 -12.01
C ALA A 106 -28.43 -0.12 -12.76
N GLY A 107 -27.78 0.84 -12.11
CA GLY A 107 -27.37 2.10 -12.73
C GLY A 107 -26.16 1.93 -13.66
N PRO A 108 -25.67 3.02 -14.26
CA PRO A 108 -24.49 2.98 -15.13
C PRO A 108 -23.20 2.61 -14.38
N LEU A 109 -22.18 2.22 -15.14
CA LEU A 109 -20.81 2.08 -14.67
C LEU A 109 -20.00 3.31 -15.11
N TYR A 110 -19.53 4.10 -14.16
CA TYR A 110 -18.60 5.20 -14.41
C TYR A 110 -17.16 4.65 -14.46
N VAL A 111 -16.44 4.88 -15.54
CA VAL A 111 -15.02 4.51 -15.66
C VAL A 111 -14.21 5.76 -15.92
N ILE A 112 -13.51 6.26 -14.91
CA ILE A 112 -12.83 7.55 -14.95
C ILE A 112 -11.33 7.32 -15.05
N ASP A 113 -10.79 7.50 -16.27
CA ASP A 113 -9.36 7.46 -16.54
C ASP A 113 -8.66 8.76 -16.14
N GLU A 114 -7.43 8.63 -15.64
CA GLU A 114 -6.67 9.70 -15.00
C GLU A 114 -7.52 10.56 -14.06
N CYS A 115 -8.27 9.90 -13.18
CA CYS A 115 -9.27 10.53 -12.32
C CYS A 115 -8.70 11.60 -11.37
N HIS A 116 -7.38 11.63 -11.18
CA HIS A 116 -6.70 12.71 -10.44
C HIS A 116 -6.79 14.09 -11.11
N LYS A 117 -7.18 14.16 -12.40
CA LYS A 117 -7.43 15.43 -13.10
C LYS A 117 -8.77 16.06 -12.67
N PRO A 118 -9.92 15.37 -12.79
CA PRO A 118 -11.20 15.90 -12.32
C PRO A 118 -11.39 15.85 -10.81
N LEU A 119 -10.74 14.90 -10.11
CA LEU A 119 -10.93 14.65 -8.68
C LEU A 119 -9.61 14.85 -7.90
N PRO A 120 -8.95 16.02 -8.01
CA PRO A 120 -7.67 16.26 -7.37
C PRO A 120 -7.78 16.27 -5.83
N ALA A 121 -6.66 15.98 -5.17
CA ALA A 121 -6.55 15.99 -3.71
C ALA A 121 -7.03 17.30 -3.05
N LYS A 122 -6.92 18.42 -3.77
CA LYS A 122 -7.44 19.73 -3.37
C LYS A 122 -8.23 20.34 -4.53
N GLY A 123 -9.38 20.93 -4.25
CA GLY A 123 -10.21 21.60 -5.25
C GLY A 123 -11.27 20.71 -5.92
N THR A 124 -11.47 19.48 -5.45
CA THR A 124 -12.66 18.70 -5.82
C THR A 124 -13.90 19.40 -5.28
N GLN A 125 -14.95 19.50 -6.10
CA GLN A 125 -16.20 20.15 -5.69
C GLN A 125 -16.92 19.32 -4.62
N LYS A 126 -17.41 19.97 -3.57
CA LYS A 126 -18.13 19.32 -2.47
C LYS A 126 -19.34 18.51 -2.94
N ALA A 127 -20.08 19.03 -3.92
CA ALA A 127 -21.21 18.34 -4.54
C ALA A 127 -20.82 17.02 -5.21
N VAL A 128 -19.62 16.95 -5.80
CA VAL A 128 -19.10 15.70 -6.38
C VAL A 128 -18.74 14.72 -5.26
N GLU A 129 -18.12 15.18 -4.18
CA GLU A 129 -17.82 14.33 -3.00
C GLU A 129 -19.10 13.75 -2.38
N GLU A 130 -20.15 14.57 -2.24
CA GLU A 130 -21.47 14.14 -1.76
C GLU A 130 -22.09 13.08 -2.69
N TRP A 131 -22.04 13.28 -4.01
CA TRP A 131 -22.48 12.26 -4.95
C TRP A 131 -21.69 10.96 -4.82
N PHE A 132 -20.37 11.01 -4.63
CA PHE A 132 -19.57 9.82 -4.38
C PHE A 132 -19.92 9.12 -3.07
N ALA A 133 -20.38 9.82 -2.04
CA ALA A 133 -20.87 9.20 -0.81
C ALA A 133 -22.24 8.53 -1.04
N GLU A 134 -23.09 9.13 -1.88
CA GLU A 134 -24.48 8.70 -2.13
C GLU A 134 -24.68 7.86 -3.40
N HIS A 135 -23.59 7.51 -4.11
CA HIS A 135 -23.63 6.83 -5.42
C HIS A 135 -24.48 5.53 -5.43
N ARG A 136 -24.67 4.90 -4.26
CA ARG A 136 -25.47 3.70 -4.08
C ARG A 136 -26.97 3.95 -4.25
N HIS A 137 -27.46 5.15 -3.93
CA HIS A 137 -28.87 5.53 -4.12
C HIS A 137 -29.27 5.53 -5.60
N GLU A 138 -28.30 5.78 -6.48
CA GLU A 138 -28.48 5.73 -7.93
C GLU A 138 -28.15 4.37 -8.55
N PHE A 139 -27.80 3.37 -7.72
CA PHE A 139 -27.31 2.06 -8.16
C PHE A 139 -26.10 2.16 -9.11
N ALA A 140 -25.35 3.25 -9.02
CA ALA A 140 -24.16 3.50 -9.83
C ALA A 140 -22.95 2.78 -9.26
N ASP A 141 -22.09 2.27 -10.14
CA ASP A 141 -20.75 1.80 -9.77
C ASP A 141 -19.70 2.70 -10.41
N VAL A 142 -18.55 2.82 -9.76
CA VAL A 142 -17.45 3.67 -10.23
C VAL A 142 -16.16 2.87 -10.22
N LEU A 143 -15.43 2.93 -11.34
CA LEU A 143 -14.05 2.50 -11.47
C LEU A 143 -13.17 3.72 -11.71
N LEU A 144 -12.36 4.06 -10.71
CA LEU A 144 -11.39 5.14 -10.74
C LEU A 144 -10.05 4.60 -11.21
N ILE A 145 -9.41 5.23 -12.17
CA ILE A 145 -8.10 4.79 -12.68
C ILE A 145 -7.10 5.93 -12.50
N THR A 146 -6.00 5.66 -11.79
CA THR A 146 -4.94 6.63 -11.58
C THR A 146 -3.61 5.95 -11.36
N GLN A 147 -2.52 6.70 -11.53
CA GLN A 147 -1.17 6.22 -11.24
C GLN A 147 -0.85 6.28 -9.74
N SER A 148 -1.40 7.27 -9.04
CA SER A 148 -1.17 7.51 -7.62
C SER A 148 -2.46 7.92 -6.92
N SER A 149 -2.80 7.22 -5.85
CA SER A 149 -3.95 7.54 -4.99
C SER A 149 -3.74 8.84 -4.21
N GLY A 150 -2.50 9.22 -3.89
CA GLY A 150 -2.20 10.43 -3.12
C GLY A 150 -2.54 11.74 -3.85
N LYS A 151 -2.76 11.68 -5.18
CA LYS A 151 -3.20 12.81 -5.99
C LYS A 151 -4.72 12.99 -6.00
N LEU A 152 -5.47 12.04 -5.45
CA LEU A 152 -6.93 12.02 -5.50
C LEU A 152 -7.54 12.62 -4.23
N CYS A 153 -8.77 13.14 -4.31
CA CYS A 153 -9.51 13.57 -3.13
C CYS A 153 -9.61 12.44 -2.09
N LYS A 154 -9.32 12.78 -0.83
CA LYS A 154 -9.29 11.84 0.29
C LYS A 154 -10.68 11.25 0.57
N ALA A 155 -11.74 12.06 0.55
CA ALA A 155 -13.11 11.59 0.79
C ALA A 155 -13.54 10.47 -0.19
N ILE A 156 -13.21 10.64 -1.47
CA ILE A 156 -13.49 9.67 -2.52
C ILE A 156 -12.61 8.42 -2.37
N THR A 157 -11.32 8.62 -2.07
CA THR A 157 -10.36 7.52 -1.95
C THR A 157 -10.66 6.62 -0.75
N ASP A 158 -11.04 7.22 0.38
CA ASP A 158 -11.40 6.47 1.60
C ASP A 158 -12.71 5.67 1.41
N SER A 159 -13.56 6.07 0.46
CA SER A 159 -14.80 5.35 0.09
C SER A 159 -14.59 4.17 -0.88
N CYS A 160 -13.37 3.98 -1.39
CA CYS A 160 -13.03 2.88 -2.30
C CYS A 160 -13.06 1.53 -1.55
N GLN A 161 -13.86 0.59 -2.03
CA GLN A 161 -14.01 -0.74 -1.44
C GLN A 161 -12.94 -1.70 -1.93
N VAL A 162 -12.69 -1.74 -3.25
CA VAL A 162 -11.68 -2.64 -3.81
C VAL A 162 -10.62 -1.85 -4.55
N VAL A 163 -9.36 -2.14 -4.26
CA VAL A 163 -8.21 -1.54 -4.93
C VAL A 163 -7.46 -2.60 -5.75
N TYR A 164 -7.46 -2.43 -7.06
CA TYR A 164 -6.69 -3.23 -7.99
C TYR A 164 -5.32 -2.57 -8.20
N ARG A 165 -4.24 -3.20 -7.77
CA ARG A 165 -2.87 -2.77 -8.09
C ARG A 165 -2.33 -3.60 -9.24
N VAL A 166 -2.02 -2.94 -10.34
CA VAL A 166 -1.41 -3.58 -11.52
C VAL A 166 0.04 -3.14 -11.67
N LYS A 167 0.93 -4.10 -11.90
CA LYS A 167 2.34 -3.84 -12.25
C LYS A 167 2.78 -4.75 -13.39
N LYS A 168 3.63 -4.28 -14.28
CA LYS A 168 4.26 -5.12 -15.31
C LYS A 168 5.03 -6.25 -14.64
N ALA A 169 4.96 -7.47 -15.19
CA ALA A 169 5.62 -8.65 -14.65
C ALA A 169 7.12 -8.71 -15.00
N THR A 170 7.79 -7.56 -15.03
CA THR A 170 9.20 -7.44 -15.44
C THR A 170 10.14 -8.25 -14.55
N ALA A 171 9.83 -8.35 -13.25
CA ALA A 171 10.59 -9.17 -12.30
C ALA A 171 10.57 -10.68 -12.62
N LEU A 172 9.55 -11.13 -13.37
CA LEU A 172 9.42 -12.48 -13.89
C LEU A 172 9.90 -12.56 -15.34
N GLY A 173 10.73 -11.63 -15.83
CA GLY A 173 11.32 -11.68 -17.17
C GLY A 173 10.31 -11.72 -18.33
N SER A 174 9.04 -11.42 -18.10
CA SER A 174 7.99 -11.45 -19.12
C SER A 174 7.47 -10.05 -19.41
N ASN A 175 7.60 -9.60 -20.66
CA ASN A 175 7.06 -8.33 -21.12
C ASN A 175 5.56 -8.41 -21.47
N ASN A 176 5.03 -9.63 -21.61
CA ASN A 176 3.67 -9.88 -22.08
C ASN A 176 2.69 -10.20 -20.94
N ALA A 177 3.08 -9.91 -19.69
CA ALA A 177 2.25 -10.16 -18.53
C ALA A 177 2.32 -9.02 -17.51
N TYR A 178 1.29 -8.96 -16.68
CA TYR A 178 1.20 -8.05 -15.54
C TYR A 178 0.69 -8.82 -14.31
N ILE A 179 1.12 -8.37 -13.15
CA ILE A 179 0.66 -8.86 -11.86
C ILE A 179 -0.47 -7.93 -11.40
N ARG A 180 -1.61 -8.53 -11.08
CA ARG A 180 -2.77 -7.87 -10.50
C ARG A 180 -2.90 -8.32 -9.05
N LYS A 181 -2.78 -7.37 -8.12
CA LYS A 181 -3.10 -7.56 -6.71
C LYS A 181 -4.44 -6.91 -6.41
N VAL A 182 -5.34 -7.64 -5.77
CA VAL A 182 -6.63 -7.16 -5.29
C VAL A 182 -6.48 -6.90 -3.81
N GLN A 183 -6.76 -5.67 -3.39
CA GLN A 183 -6.73 -5.24 -2.00
C GLN A 183 -8.12 -4.80 -1.55
N ASP A 184 -8.42 -5.05 -0.28
CA ASP A 184 -9.60 -4.50 0.38
C ASP A 184 -9.29 -3.08 0.87
N GLY A 185 -9.94 -2.08 0.28
CA GLY A 185 -9.61 -0.67 0.48
C GLY A 185 -8.18 -0.29 0.09
N LEU A 186 -7.80 0.97 0.35
CA LEU A 186 -6.48 1.49 -0.02
C LEU A 186 -5.34 0.95 0.86
N ARG A 187 -5.65 0.70 2.14
CA ARG A 187 -4.69 0.31 3.19
C ARG A 187 -4.94 -1.09 3.75
N GLY A 188 -5.93 -1.83 3.26
CA GLY A 188 -6.19 -3.18 3.73
C GLY A 188 -5.29 -4.22 3.06
N GLU A 189 -5.56 -5.47 3.38
CA GLU A 189 -4.74 -6.60 2.99
C GLU A 189 -4.93 -6.99 1.52
N VAL A 190 -3.91 -7.65 0.96
CA VAL A 190 -3.99 -8.21 -0.39
C VAL A 190 -4.81 -9.50 -0.31
N VAL A 191 -6.04 -9.44 -0.82
CA VAL A 191 -6.98 -10.56 -0.87
C VAL A 191 -6.57 -11.58 -1.94
N ASN A 192 -6.07 -11.12 -3.08
CA ASN A 192 -5.73 -11.99 -4.20
C ASN A 192 -4.58 -11.42 -5.03
N GLU A 193 -3.65 -12.28 -5.46
CA GLU A 193 -2.61 -11.95 -6.41
C GLU A 193 -2.67 -12.90 -7.61
N ALA A 194 -2.78 -12.34 -8.81
CA ALA A 194 -2.86 -13.10 -10.04
C ALA A 194 -1.90 -12.54 -11.09
N ILE A 195 -1.16 -13.41 -11.77
CA ILE A 195 -0.40 -13.04 -12.96
C ILE A 195 -1.32 -13.21 -14.17
N ARG A 196 -1.54 -12.13 -14.93
CA ARG A 196 -2.35 -12.11 -16.15
C ARG A 196 -1.49 -11.80 -17.35
N ARG A 197 -1.81 -12.41 -18.48
CA ARG A 197 -1.12 -12.15 -19.76
C ARG A 197 -1.90 -11.11 -20.55
N TYR A 198 -1.16 -10.22 -21.22
CA TYR A 198 -1.73 -9.33 -22.22
C TYR A 198 -2.17 -10.16 -23.42
N LYS A 199 -3.39 -9.91 -23.86
CA LYS A 199 -4.00 -10.56 -25.02
C LYS A 199 -4.09 -9.53 -26.15
N PRO A 200 -3.32 -9.68 -27.24
CA PRO A 200 -3.22 -8.66 -28.28
C PRO A 200 -4.56 -8.25 -28.90
N GLU A 201 -5.49 -9.21 -28.99
CA GLU A 201 -6.85 -9.04 -29.51
C GLU A 201 -7.66 -7.91 -28.85
N PHE A 202 -7.33 -7.52 -27.61
CA PHE A 202 -8.06 -6.48 -26.89
C PHE A 202 -7.47 -5.08 -27.02
N PHE A 203 -6.22 -4.92 -27.48
CA PHE A 203 -5.62 -3.60 -27.64
C PHE A 203 -6.34 -2.75 -28.68
N LYS A 204 -7.03 -3.36 -29.65
CA LYS A 204 -7.80 -2.65 -30.66
C LYS A 204 -9.01 -1.87 -30.12
N PHE A 205 -9.52 -2.22 -28.93
CA PHE A 205 -10.71 -1.60 -28.34
C PHE A 205 -10.45 -0.25 -27.67
N TYR A 206 -9.19 0.18 -27.52
CA TYR A 206 -8.87 1.43 -26.85
C TYR A 206 -7.52 1.99 -27.32
N LYS A 207 -7.27 3.27 -27.08
CA LYS A 207 -5.99 3.92 -27.38
C LYS A 207 -5.18 4.13 -26.10
N SER A 208 -4.08 3.40 -25.91
CA SER A 208 -3.21 3.55 -24.72
C SER A 208 -2.31 4.78 -24.76
N HIS A 209 -1.97 5.28 -25.95
CA HIS A 209 -1.12 6.46 -26.14
C HIS A 209 -1.89 7.52 -26.94
N THR A 210 -2.23 8.63 -26.31
CA THR A 210 -2.91 9.77 -26.96
C THR A 210 -1.94 10.82 -27.48
N ARG A 211 -0.62 10.64 -27.31
CA ARG A 211 0.41 11.62 -27.64
C ARG A 211 1.57 11.10 -28.51
N SER A 212 1.55 9.83 -28.92
CA SER A 212 2.58 9.26 -29.78
C SER A 212 1.97 8.24 -30.74
N ASP A 213 1.93 8.57 -32.03
CA ASP A 213 1.56 7.67 -33.13
C ASP A 213 2.67 6.64 -33.46
N GLY A 214 3.66 6.47 -32.58
CA GLY A 214 4.74 5.51 -32.73
C GLY A 214 4.83 4.58 -31.52
N GLU A 215 4.98 3.28 -31.78
CA GLU A 215 5.42 2.27 -30.81
C GLU A 215 6.84 2.62 -30.32
N GLY A 216 6.94 3.60 -29.44
CA GLY A 216 8.13 3.81 -28.65
C GLY A 216 8.25 2.63 -27.69
N SER A 217 9.05 1.64 -28.05
CA SER A 217 9.49 0.57 -27.14
C SER A 217 10.01 1.25 -25.87
N GLU A 218 9.24 1.19 -24.78
CA GLU A 218 9.73 1.54 -23.45
C GLU A 218 11.03 0.75 -23.27
N LEU A 219 12.17 1.46 -23.23
CA LEU A 219 13.47 0.86 -22.93
C LEU A 219 13.27 0.05 -21.64
N ALA A 220 13.23 -1.27 -21.78
CA ALA A 220 13.10 -2.14 -20.62
C ALA A 220 14.24 -1.75 -19.68
N ALA A 221 13.92 -1.45 -18.42
CA ALA A 221 14.94 -1.22 -17.43
C ALA A 221 15.81 -2.49 -17.39
N ASN A 222 16.97 -2.44 -18.05
CA ASN A 222 17.87 -3.58 -18.28
C ASN A 222 18.41 -4.15 -16.96
N ASP A 223 18.15 -3.48 -15.85
CA ASP A 223 18.61 -3.82 -14.50
C ASP A 223 17.68 -4.80 -13.75
N ILE A 224 16.56 -5.20 -14.34
CA ILE A 224 15.65 -6.17 -13.70
C ILE A 224 16.07 -7.58 -14.09
N VAL A 225 16.95 -8.18 -13.30
CA VAL A 225 17.36 -9.59 -13.45
C VAL A 225 16.17 -10.50 -13.13
N PRO A 226 15.67 -11.31 -14.09
CA PRO A 226 14.60 -12.27 -13.85
C PRO A 226 14.93 -13.19 -12.67
N PHE A 227 13.94 -13.55 -11.85
CA PHE A 227 14.22 -14.26 -10.60
C PHE A 227 15.02 -15.57 -10.78
N TRP A 228 14.81 -16.30 -11.88
CA TRP A 228 15.54 -17.54 -12.21
C TRP A 228 17.01 -17.34 -12.57
N LYS A 229 17.43 -16.13 -12.91
CA LYS A 229 18.85 -15.78 -13.15
C LYS A 229 19.58 -15.37 -11.87
N ARG A 230 18.92 -15.39 -10.71
CA ARG A 230 19.55 -15.05 -9.43
C ARG A 230 20.41 -16.22 -8.93
N TRP A 231 21.57 -15.90 -8.36
CA TRP A 231 22.56 -16.87 -7.88
C TRP A 231 22.01 -17.99 -6.97
N PRO A 232 21.07 -17.74 -6.03
CA PRO A 232 20.51 -18.81 -5.21
C PRO A 232 19.74 -19.87 -6.00
N VAL A 233 19.05 -19.47 -7.09
CA VAL A 233 18.28 -20.40 -7.94
C VAL A 233 19.20 -21.21 -8.82
N VAL A 234 20.22 -20.57 -9.40
CA VAL A 234 21.26 -21.25 -10.18
C VAL A 234 22.07 -22.22 -9.31
N GLY A 235 22.46 -21.78 -8.10
CA GLY A 235 23.17 -22.60 -7.12
C GLY A 235 22.35 -23.81 -6.67
N ALA A 236 21.06 -23.63 -6.40
CA ALA A 236 20.16 -24.74 -6.09
C ALA A 236 20.07 -25.76 -7.25
N GLY A 237 20.01 -25.29 -8.50
CA GLY A 237 20.03 -26.16 -9.68
C GLY A 237 21.33 -26.96 -9.82
N ILE A 238 22.49 -26.33 -9.59
CA ILE A 238 23.80 -27.00 -9.61
C ILE A 238 23.88 -28.04 -8.48
N CYS A 239 23.49 -27.68 -7.25
CA CYS A 239 23.45 -28.61 -6.13
C CYS A 239 22.52 -29.80 -6.40
N PHE A 240 21.36 -29.57 -7.01
CA PHE A 240 20.44 -30.63 -7.39
C PHE A 240 21.08 -31.59 -8.41
N LEU A 241 21.76 -31.07 -9.45
CA LEU A 241 22.49 -31.89 -10.42
C LEU A 241 23.64 -32.67 -9.78
N LEU A 242 24.37 -32.07 -8.83
CA LEU A 242 25.43 -32.76 -8.09
C LEU A 242 24.88 -33.89 -7.23
N VAL A 243 23.77 -33.68 -6.52
CA VAL A 243 23.09 -34.70 -5.70
C VAL A 243 22.57 -35.83 -6.58
N VAL A 244 21.92 -35.52 -7.70
CA VAL A 244 21.44 -36.53 -8.66
C VAL A 244 22.63 -37.31 -9.26
N GLY A 245 23.72 -36.64 -9.62
CA GLY A 245 24.94 -37.28 -10.11
C GLY A 245 25.59 -38.20 -9.08
N LEU A 246 25.61 -37.81 -7.81
CA LEU A 246 26.08 -38.63 -6.69
C LEU A 246 25.19 -39.87 -6.46
N LEU A 247 23.86 -39.70 -6.53
CA LEU A 247 22.90 -40.79 -6.37
C LEU A 247 22.97 -41.81 -7.53
N LEU A 248 23.13 -41.34 -8.79
CA LEU A 248 23.25 -42.20 -9.97
C LEU A 248 24.61 -42.90 -10.08
N SER A 249 25.67 -42.33 -9.52
CA SER A 249 27.02 -42.91 -9.58
C SER A 249 27.24 -44.09 -8.62
N GLY A 250 26.24 -44.44 -7.80
CA GLY A 250 26.31 -45.57 -6.85
C GLY A 250 27.37 -45.44 -5.75
N LYS A 251 28.11 -44.31 -5.71
CA LYS A 251 29.10 -44.00 -4.68
C LYS A 251 28.42 -43.25 -3.56
N THR A 252 27.81 -43.98 -2.63
CA THR A 252 27.38 -43.43 -1.34
C THR A 252 28.63 -43.10 -0.53
N ALA A 253 29.23 -41.94 -0.78
CA ALA A 253 30.26 -41.38 0.09
C ALA A 253 29.56 -40.95 1.39
N ASN A 254 29.49 -41.86 2.36
CA ASN A 254 28.99 -41.59 3.70
C ASN A 254 30.11 -40.89 4.49
N PRO A 255 30.02 -39.56 4.75
CA PRO A 255 31.10 -38.80 5.37
C PRO A 255 31.29 -39.11 6.86
N MET A 256 30.48 -39.99 7.44
CA MET A 256 30.55 -40.38 8.85
C MET A 256 31.25 -41.72 9.13
N LYS A 257 31.87 -42.37 8.14
CA LYS A 257 32.65 -43.59 8.37
C LYS A 257 34.09 -43.24 8.80
N ALA A 258 34.22 -42.53 9.91
CA ALA A 258 35.51 -42.35 10.59
C ALA A 258 35.78 -43.61 11.45
N GLY A 259 36.87 -44.31 11.13
CA GLY A 259 37.26 -45.56 11.77
C GLY A 259 37.54 -45.39 13.26
N ILE A 260 36.90 -46.24 14.06
CA ILE A 260 37.20 -46.41 15.48
C ILE A 260 38.63 -46.98 15.57
N ARG A 261 39.54 -46.24 16.21
CA ARG A 261 40.82 -46.76 16.69
C ARG A 261 40.67 -47.01 18.19
N ASP A 262 40.73 -48.27 18.58
CA ASP A 262 40.89 -48.69 19.96
C ASP A 262 42.19 -48.11 20.53
N VAL A 263 42.09 -47.39 21.64
CA VAL A 263 43.23 -47.06 22.49
C VAL A 263 42.86 -47.44 23.91
N SER A 264 43.54 -48.46 24.41
CA SER A 264 43.49 -48.98 25.76
C SER A 264 43.75 -47.89 26.80
N LEU A 265 42.89 -47.84 27.81
CA LEU A 265 42.98 -46.95 28.95
C LEU A 265 44.18 -47.31 29.84
N ILE A 266 45.12 -46.37 30.01
CA ILE A 266 46.10 -46.39 31.09
C ILE A 266 45.64 -45.39 32.16
N THR A 267 45.42 -45.93 33.35
CA THR A 267 45.13 -45.29 34.62
C THR A 267 46.30 -44.43 35.11
N SER A 268 46.03 -43.22 35.63
CA SER A 268 46.76 -42.48 36.70
C SER A 268 46.09 -41.10 36.83
N ALA A 269 45.18 -40.86 37.78
CA ALA A 269 45.37 -40.50 39.19
C ALA A 269 45.70 -39.00 39.44
N SER A 270 44.96 -38.45 40.41
CA SER A 270 45.18 -37.21 41.19
C SER A 270 44.76 -35.88 40.52
N ALA A 271 44.12 -34.91 41.17
CA ALA A 271 43.37 -34.74 42.43
C ALA A 271 42.90 -33.26 42.47
N GLN A 272 42.05 -32.92 43.45
CA GLN A 272 41.69 -31.58 43.95
C GLN A 272 40.43 -30.96 43.32
N SER A 273 39.24 -31.04 43.96
CA SER A 273 38.74 -30.38 45.21
C SER A 273 37.98 -29.09 44.87
N LEU A 274 36.92 -28.61 45.52
CA LEU A 274 35.92 -29.03 46.51
C LEU A 274 34.99 -27.80 46.64
N SER A 275 33.75 -28.00 47.10
CA SER A 275 32.82 -26.97 47.65
C SER A 275 32.14 -26.02 46.65
N SER A 276 30.87 -25.64 46.78
CA SER A 276 29.89 -25.83 47.87
C SER A 276 28.44 -25.55 47.39
N LEU A 277 27.56 -26.53 47.66
CA LEU A 277 26.19 -26.46 48.21
C LEU A 277 25.01 -25.67 47.55
N PRO A 278 23.75 -26.11 47.81
CA PRO A 278 22.55 -25.90 46.99
C PRO A 278 21.49 -25.04 47.72
N VAL A 279 20.25 -24.97 47.19
CA VAL A 279 18.92 -24.93 47.90
C VAL A 279 17.86 -24.39 46.91
N SER A 280 16.91 -25.24 46.48
CA SER A 280 15.47 -25.28 46.86
C SER A 280 14.64 -24.08 46.33
N GLY A 281 13.42 -24.21 45.82
CA GLY A 281 12.48 -25.32 45.77
C GLY A 281 11.26 -24.98 44.88
N VAL A 282 10.47 -26.03 44.67
CA VAL A 282 9.12 -26.20 44.04
C VAL A 282 8.08 -25.32 44.79
N PRO A 283 6.80 -25.03 44.37
CA PRO A 283 5.83 -25.72 43.47
C PRO A 283 5.10 -24.81 42.44
N SER A 284 4.55 -25.28 41.30
CA SER A 284 3.34 -26.10 41.01
C SER A 284 1.99 -25.60 41.57
N VAL A 285 0.93 -25.84 40.76
CA VAL A 285 -0.55 -25.68 40.94
C VAL A 285 -1.12 -24.61 39.99
N SER A 286 -1.62 -24.97 38.79
CA SER A 286 -2.97 -25.50 38.46
C SER A 286 -4.13 -24.53 38.69
N GLY A 287 -4.96 -24.32 37.66
CA GLY A 287 -6.26 -23.66 37.84
C GLY A 287 -6.94 -23.19 36.55
N VAL A 288 -7.84 -24.03 36.03
CA VAL A 288 -8.79 -23.83 34.91
C VAL A 288 -9.93 -22.88 35.39
N VAL A 289 -10.58 -22.03 34.57
CA VAL A 289 -11.88 -22.24 33.86
C VAL A 289 -12.33 -20.87 33.26
N PRO A 290 -12.99 -20.83 32.09
CA PRO A 290 -13.51 -19.61 31.43
C PRO A 290 -14.98 -19.31 31.83
N VAL A 291 -15.49 -18.08 31.60
CA VAL A 291 -16.92 -17.79 31.28
C VAL A 291 -17.18 -16.28 31.04
N SER A 292 -17.82 -16.03 29.89
CA SER A 292 -18.89 -15.05 29.55
C SER A 292 -18.73 -13.53 29.71
N ALA A 293 -19.08 -12.84 28.60
CA ALA A 293 -19.63 -11.47 28.55
C ALA A 293 -21.05 -11.44 29.19
N PRO A 294 -21.63 -10.30 29.63
CA PRO A 294 -21.93 -9.11 28.80
C PRO A 294 -21.85 -7.75 29.54
N GLY A 295 -22.01 -6.64 28.81
CA GLY A 295 -22.46 -5.38 29.43
C GLY A 295 -21.87 -4.10 28.85
N SER A 296 -22.68 -3.43 28.03
CA SER A 296 -22.49 -2.02 27.65
C SER A 296 -22.81 -1.11 28.84
N SER A 297 -21.84 -0.31 29.27
CA SER A 297 -22.06 0.98 29.93
C SER A 297 -20.75 1.74 29.92
N VAL A 298 -20.69 2.89 29.25
CA VAL A 298 -19.57 3.82 29.34
C VAL A 298 -19.68 4.60 30.66
N PRO A 299 -18.74 4.49 31.61
CA PRO A 299 -18.57 5.51 32.62
C PRO A 299 -17.56 6.54 32.12
N ALA A 300 -17.94 7.81 32.10
CA ALA A 300 -16.98 8.90 31.95
C ALA A 300 -16.03 8.91 33.16
N VAL A 301 -14.84 8.36 32.98
CA VAL A 301 -13.79 8.36 34.01
C VAL A 301 -13.25 9.78 34.16
N ARG A 302 -13.41 10.36 35.35
CA ARG A 302 -12.66 11.55 35.76
C ARG A 302 -11.21 11.13 36.00
N ILE A 303 -10.33 11.47 35.06
CA ILE A 303 -8.92 11.15 35.15
C ILE A 303 -8.20 12.26 35.96
N LYS A 304 -7.73 11.92 37.17
CA LYS A 304 -6.71 12.69 37.92
C LYS A 304 -5.32 12.29 37.41
N GLN A 305 -5.00 12.58 36.15
CA GLN A 305 -3.64 12.44 35.63
C GLN A 305 -3.02 13.83 35.52
N ALA A 306 -1.80 13.98 36.02
CA ALA A 306 -1.05 15.23 36.00
C ALA A 306 -0.70 15.64 34.57
N HIS A 307 -0.42 14.68 33.69
CA HIS A 307 -0.21 14.89 32.27
C HIS A 307 -0.58 13.65 31.42
N PRO A 308 -0.88 13.81 30.11
CA PRO A 308 -1.38 12.74 29.24
C PRO A 308 -0.56 11.43 29.20
N PHE A 309 0.76 11.50 29.37
CA PHE A 309 1.65 10.33 29.34
C PHE A 309 2.17 9.91 30.73
N GLU A 310 1.41 10.15 31.79
CA GLU A 310 1.83 9.80 33.16
C GLU A 310 2.01 8.28 33.32
N GLY A 311 3.13 7.87 33.90
CA GLY A 311 3.51 6.45 34.05
C GLY A 311 4.21 5.84 32.84
N MET A 312 4.54 6.63 31.80
CA MET A 312 5.34 6.21 30.66
C MET A 312 6.68 6.96 30.65
N THR A 313 7.75 6.29 30.23
CA THR A 313 9.06 6.91 30.01
C THR A 313 9.19 7.25 28.53
N ILE A 314 9.54 8.50 28.21
CA ILE A 314 9.67 8.97 26.84
C ILE A 314 11.15 8.99 26.47
N HIS A 315 11.49 8.29 25.38
CA HIS A 315 12.86 8.16 24.87
C HIS A 315 12.99 8.79 23.49
N VAL A 316 14.17 9.33 23.16
CA VAL A 316 14.48 9.85 21.82
C VAL A 316 14.90 8.70 20.91
N THR A 317 14.17 8.49 19.82
CA THR A 317 14.47 7.43 18.84
C THR A 317 15.11 7.96 17.56
N GLY A 318 15.00 9.26 17.28
CA GLY A 318 15.61 9.87 16.11
C GLY A 318 15.56 11.39 16.12
N PHE A 319 16.49 12.00 15.41
CA PHE A 319 16.62 13.45 15.28
C PHE A 319 17.02 13.82 13.86
N ILE A 320 16.36 14.83 13.30
CA ILE A 320 16.69 15.38 11.99
C ILE A 320 16.73 16.91 12.14
N GLU A 321 17.76 17.53 11.61
CA GLU A 321 17.93 18.98 11.63
C GLU A 321 18.31 19.52 10.25
N ASN A 322 17.83 20.72 9.94
CA ASN A 322 18.21 21.55 8.81
C ASN A 322 18.41 22.99 9.32
N ASP A 323 18.99 23.88 8.51
CA ASP A 323 19.43 25.23 8.91
C ASP A 323 18.38 26.13 9.59
N LYS A 324 17.09 25.77 9.54
CA LYS A 324 15.97 26.52 10.12
C LYS A 324 15.03 25.70 11.03
N HIS A 325 15.13 24.37 11.02
CA HIS A 325 14.16 23.50 11.70
C HIS A 325 14.79 22.21 12.20
N PHE A 326 14.33 21.72 13.35
CA PHE A 326 14.67 20.42 13.89
C PHE A 326 13.40 19.59 14.15
N LEU A 327 13.52 18.27 14.09
CA LEU A 327 12.44 17.33 14.35
C LEU A 327 12.95 16.13 15.14
N TYR A 328 12.34 15.87 16.29
CA TYR A 328 12.55 14.69 17.10
C TYR A 328 11.48 13.61 16.83
N SER A 329 11.93 12.37 16.90
CA SER A 329 11.10 11.17 17.02
C SER A 329 11.32 10.59 18.41
N PHE A 330 10.24 10.15 19.05
CA PHE A 330 10.21 9.62 20.40
C PHE A 330 9.56 8.23 20.44
N SER A 331 9.87 7.44 21.46
CA SER A 331 9.04 6.30 21.87
C SER A 331 8.54 6.52 23.28
N ALA A 332 7.37 5.99 23.58
CA ALA A 332 6.81 5.95 24.92
C ALA A 332 6.80 4.49 25.40
N ASP A 333 7.48 4.24 26.50
CA ASP A 333 7.73 2.90 27.00
C ASP A 333 7.09 2.76 28.39
N GLN A 334 6.50 1.60 28.65
CA GLN A 334 5.91 1.27 29.94
C GLN A 334 6.44 -0.10 30.37
N ASN A 335 7.00 -0.19 31.58
CA ASN A 335 7.63 -1.41 32.10
C ASN A 335 8.75 -1.99 31.21
N GLY A 336 9.53 -1.14 30.54
CA GLY A 336 10.68 -1.55 29.71
C GLY A 336 10.31 -2.14 28.34
N GLN A 337 9.05 -2.07 27.93
CA GLN A 337 8.59 -2.45 26.60
C GLN A 337 8.03 -1.23 25.87
N THR A 338 8.46 -1.02 24.61
CA THR A 338 7.97 0.07 23.78
C THR A 338 6.49 -0.12 23.49
N SER A 339 5.67 0.84 23.92
CA SER A 339 4.22 0.79 23.76
C SER A 339 3.78 1.43 22.44
N PHE A 340 4.35 2.57 22.06
CA PHE A 340 4.11 3.24 20.78
C PHE A 340 5.18 4.31 20.45
N SER A 341 5.26 4.70 19.18
CA SER A 341 6.11 5.80 18.71
C SER A 341 5.35 7.12 18.63
N LEU A 342 6.04 8.20 18.97
CA LEU A 342 5.52 9.56 19.01
C LEU A 342 6.39 10.48 18.14
N SER A 343 5.76 11.33 17.34
CA SER A 343 6.47 12.43 16.67
C SER A 343 6.47 13.67 17.55
N GLN A 344 7.45 14.56 17.38
CA GLN A 344 7.46 15.88 18.04
C GLN A 344 6.14 16.64 17.87
N LYS A 345 5.53 16.55 16.68
CA LYS A 345 4.22 17.18 16.41
C LYS A 345 3.11 16.61 17.29
N ASN A 346 3.10 15.30 17.53
CA ASN A 346 2.08 14.66 18.37
C ASN A 346 2.21 15.05 19.84
N LEU A 347 3.44 15.20 20.34
CA LEU A 347 3.70 15.71 21.69
C LEU A 347 3.20 17.16 21.85
N ILE A 348 3.51 18.02 20.87
CA ILE A 348 3.04 19.41 20.87
C ILE A 348 1.52 19.49 20.83
N LEU A 349 0.88 18.69 19.97
CA LEU A 349 -0.60 18.60 19.91
C LEU A 349 -1.22 18.08 21.21
N SER A 350 -0.47 17.29 21.98
CA SER A 350 -0.88 16.79 23.30
C SER A 350 -0.65 17.81 24.43
N GLY A 351 -0.22 19.03 24.09
CA GLY A 351 -0.02 20.13 25.03
C GLY A 351 1.38 20.20 25.66
N TYR A 352 2.35 19.45 25.13
CA TYR A 352 3.73 19.49 25.60
C TYR A 352 4.57 20.52 24.83
N THR A 353 5.57 21.09 25.48
CA THR A 353 6.65 21.86 24.84
C THR A 353 7.86 20.97 24.66
N VAL A 354 8.56 21.12 23.54
CA VAL A 354 9.78 20.35 23.24
C VAL A 354 10.90 21.33 22.91
N GLU A 355 11.92 21.37 23.77
CA GLU A 355 13.11 22.19 23.60
C GLU A 355 14.31 21.30 23.25
N LYS A 356 15.07 21.74 22.24
CA LYS A 356 16.25 21.05 21.73
C LYS A 356 17.43 21.30 22.67
N LEU A 357 17.99 20.23 23.24
CA LEU A 357 19.28 20.30 23.95
C LEU A 357 20.41 19.71 23.12
N SER A 358 20.21 18.51 22.58
CA SER A 358 21.17 17.85 21.69
C SER A 358 20.46 16.88 20.74
N PRO A 359 21.11 16.35 19.68
CA PRO A 359 20.52 15.33 18.82
C PRO A 359 19.97 14.10 19.57
N CYS A 360 20.45 13.85 20.79
CA CYS A 360 20.05 12.70 21.59
C CYS A 360 19.43 13.07 22.94
N SER A 361 19.10 14.35 23.15
CA SER A 361 18.41 14.80 24.36
C SER A 361 17.47 15.96 24.07
N ALA A 362 16.26 15.88 24.62
CA ALA A 362 15.25 16.93 24.53
C ALA A 362 14.64 17.20 25.91
N LEU A 363 14.34 18.46 26.20
CA LEU A 363 13.56 18.84 27.38
C LEU A 363 12.09 18.89 26.99
N ILE A 364 11.27 18.10 27.68
CA ILE A 364 9.83 18.02 27.47
C ILE A 364 9.13 18.68 28.66
N GLY A 365 8.30 19.70 28.39
CA GLY A 365 7.53 20.42 29.39
C GLY A 365 6.02 20.21 29.23
N TYR A 366 5.30 20.12 30.35
CA TYR A 366 3.83 20.14 30.40
C TYR A 366 3.38 20.93 31.63
N LYS A 367 2.79 22.11 31.41
CA LYS A 367 2.44 23.06 32.48
C LYS A 367 3.67 23.30 33.38
N ASP A 368 3.62 22.91 34.65
CA ASP A 368 4.69 23.12 35.63
C ASP A 368 5.67 21.93 35.74
N ILE A 369 5.50 20.88 34.92
CA ILE A 369 6.31 19.65 34.97
C ILE A 369 7.27 19.63 33.79
N HIS A 370 8.55 19.39 34.06
CA HIS A 370 9.59 19.25 33.05
C HIS A 370 10.38 17.96 33.27
N PHE A 371 10.65 17.22 32.20
CA PHE A 371 11.49 16.02 32.24
C PHE A 371 12.32 15.87 30.96
N TYR A 372 13.42 15.12 31.05
CA TYR A 372 14.33 14.90 29.93
C TYR A 372 13.99 13.59 29.22
N ALA A 373 13.99 13.62 27.89
CA ALA A 373 13.99 12.43 27.04
C ALA A 373 15.38 12.25 26.43
N VAL A 374 15.93 11.04 26.49
CA VAL A 374 17.26 10.69 25.95
C VAL A 374 17.20 9.43 25.07
N CYS A 375 18.21 9.14 24.25
CA CYS A 375 18.22 7.92 23.41
C CYS A 375 18.67 6.66 24.16
N ASP A 376 17.97 6.32 25.22
CA ASP A 376 18.19 5.10 26.00
C ASP A 376 17.06 4.07 25.80
N THR A 377 16.42 4.08 24.62
CA THR A 377 15.33 3.16 24.31
C THR A 377 15.77 1.70 24.54
N PRO A 378 15.08 0.95 25.41
CA PRO A 378 15.41 -0.44 25.71
C PRO A 378 15.34 -1.31 24.45
N GLN A 379 16.46 -1.94 24.08
CA GLN A 379 16.48 -2.91 23.00
C GLN A 379 16.06 -4.28 23.51
N THR A 380 14.89 -4.77 23.10
CA THR A 380 14.51 -6.16 23.31
C THR A 380 15.34 -7.06 22.39
N GLY A 381 16.47 -7.57 22.90
CA GLY A 381 17.26 -8.57 22.21
C GLY A 381 16.49 -9.88 22.11
N ILE A 382 16.15 -10.30 20.90
CA ILE A 382 15.66 -11.66 20.65
C ILE A 382 16.87 -12.59 20.86
N ALA A 383 16.99 -13.17 22.04
CA ALA A 383 17.90 -14.27 22.27
C ALA A 383 17.50 -15.42 21.33
N ARG A 384 18.27 -15.62 20.25
CA ARG A 384 18.14 -16.81 19.40
C ARG A 384 18.53 -18.02 20.23
N THR A 385 17.55 -18.69 20.80
CA THR A 385 17.71 -20.03 21.36
C THR A 385 18.10 -20.97 20.22
N MET A 386 19.39 -21.32 20.13
CA MET A 386 19.82 -22.43 19.29
C MET A 386 19.26 -23.71 19.87
N VAL A 387 18.23 -24.27 19.21
CA VAL A 387 17.77 -25.63 19.48
C VAL A 387 18.83 -26.58 18.92
N GLY A 388 19.72 -27.02 19.80
CA GLY A 388 20.57 -28.19 19.56
C GLY A 388 19.68 -29.43 19.50
N ASN A 389 19.63 -30.06 18.33
CA ASN A 389 18.94 -31.33 18.15
C ASN A 389 19.81 -32.43 18.77
N GLY A 390 19.52 -32.79 20.02
CA GLY A 390 20.09 -33.96 20.69
C GLY A 390 19.44 -35.22 20.14
N GLY A 391 20.25 -36.07 19.52
CA GLY A 391 19.84 -37.40 19.09
C GLY A 391 19.55 -38.32 20.27
N ALA A 392 18.54 -39.16 20.07
CA ALA A 392 18.41 -40.50 20.64
C ALA A 392 18.06 -41.43 19.49
#